data_AF-A0A3M1X4G7-F1
#
_entry.id   AF-A0A3M1X4G7-F1
#
_cell.length_a   1.000
_cell.length_b   1.000
_cell.length_c   1.000
_cell.angle_alpha   90.00
_cell.angle_beta   90.00
_cell.angle_gamma   90.00
#
_symmetry.space_group_name_H-M   'P 1'
#
loop_
_entity.id
_entity.type
_entity.pdbx_description
1 polymer ?
#
loop_
_entity_poly.entity_id
_entity_poly.type
_entity_poly.pdbx_seq_one_letter_code
_entity_poly.pdbx_strand_id
1 'polypeptide(L)'
;MKETQNTCNGFDLALDICHPLFETVYLEYQPGRSPWSCLGDVFRMSAKESYRSLLSMVIGLILAALVFRAEWLLYGAAAIGLPAVLSPWLARRLAGGLAWLHEQAGKGLNLLLLSLVYLVVLLPLSLGYRLFSRRRSPFGSREADSYYVLREHRYTAADLRRPW
;
A
#
# COMPACT_ATOMS: atom_id res chain seq x y z
N MET A 1 -1.18 -0.84 -35.50
CA MET A 1 -0.04 -1.54 -36.12
C MET A 1 0.64 -0.57 -37.07
N LYS A 2 1.99 -0.55 -37.04
CA LYS A 2 2.95 0.49 -37.49
C LYS A 2 3.10 1.63 -36.47
N GLU A 3 4.27 2.08 -36.00
CA GLU A 3 5.72 1.78 -36.13
C GLU A 3 6.37 2.79 -35.14
N THR A 4 7.37 2.54 -34.28
CA THR A 4 8.82 2.30 -34.46
C THR A 4 9.40 2.06 -33.04
N GLN A 5 10.07 0.96 -32.71
CA GLN A 5 11.52 0.71 -32.79
C GLN A 5 12.47 1.90 -32.49
N ASN A 6 13.54 1.59 -31.73
CA ASN A 6 14.74 2.38 -31.36
C ASN A 6 14.54 3.22 -30.09
N THR A 7 15.20 2.97 -28.96
CA THR A 7 16.61 2.61 -28.75
C THR A 7 16.81 1.82 -27.45
N CYS A 8 17.17 0.54 -27.57
CA CYS A 8 18.00 -0.13 -26.57
C CYS A 8 19.42 -0.08 -27.14
N ASN A 9 20.35 0.63 -26.50
CA ASN A 9 21.79 0.42 -26.66
C ASN A 9 22.53 1.08 -25.48
N GLY A 10 23.08 0.22 -24.62
CA GLY A 10 24.26 0.54 -23.82
C GLY A 10 24.02 0.75 -22.33
N PHE A 11 23.77 -0.33 -21.57
CA PHE A 11 24.43 -0.61 -20.28
C PHE A 11 23.97 -1.96 -19.67
N ASP A 12 24.11 -3.06 -20.39
CA ASP A 12 23.92 -4.41 -19.83
C ASP A 12 25.24 -5.16 -19.95
N LEU A 13 26.07 -5.18 -18.88
CA LEU A 13 26.92 -6.33 -18.54
C LEU A 13 27.69 -6.21 -17.20
N ALA A 14 27.17 -5.60 -16.14
CA ALA A 14 27.75 -5.76 -14.80
C ALA A 14 26.83 -5.21 -13.71
N LEU A 15 25.86 -6.00 -13.26
CA LEU A 15 25.50 -6.17 -11.84
C LEU A 15 24.31 -7.13 -11.76
N ASP A 16 24.59 -8.37 -12.13
CA ASP A 16 23.76 -9.50 -11.72
C ASP A 16 23.99 -9.74 -10.21
N ILE A 17 22.94 -10.22 -9.53
CA ILE A 17 22.96 -11.04 -8.29
C ILE A 17 22.60 -10.39 -6.92
N CYS A 18 22.47 -9.07 -6.70
CA CYS A 18 22.35 -8.57 -5.31
C CYS A 18 21.32 -7.47 -4.97
N HIS A 19 20.05 -7.52 -5.41
CA HIS A 19 19.00 -6.65 -4.81
C HIS A 19 17.49 -6.95 -5.09
N PRO A 20 16.99 -8.21 -5.24
CA PRO A 20 15.69 -8.41 -5.91
C PRO A 20 14.42 -8.16 -5.06
N LEU A 21 14.50 -7.60 -3.83
CA LEU A 21 13.33 -7.50 -2.95
C LEU A 21 12.89 -6.08 -2.55
N PHE A 22 13.65 -5.03 -2.86
CA PHE A 22 13.34 -3.68 -2.36
C PHE A 22 13.12 -2.62 -3.45
N GLU A 23 13.39 -2.92 -4.72
CA GLU A 23 13.29 -1.94 -5.82
C GLU A 23 11.94 -1.92 -6.57
N THR A 24 11.12 -2.97 -6.47
CA THR A 24 9.84 -3.02 -7.19
C THR A 24 8.79 -2.03 -6.67
N VAL A 25 9.03 -1.38 -5.52
CA VAL A 25 8.12 -0.36 -4.95
C VAL A 25 8.53 1.07 -5.34
N TYR A 26 9.77 1.29 -5.79
CA TYR A 26 10.28 2.65 -6.07
C TYR A 26 10.26 3.05 -7.56
N LEU A 27 10.02 2.13 -8.50
CA LEU A 27 10.08 2.41 -9.93
C LEU A 27 8.84 3.06 -10.56
N GLU A 28 7.81 3.41 -9.78
CA GLU A 28 6.67 4.23 -10.26
C GLU A 28 6.67 5.64 -9.63
N TYR A 29 7.84 6.21 -9.31
CA TYR A 29 7.97 7.63 -9.02
C TYR A 29 8.51 8.35 -10.25
N GLN A 30 7.62 8.80 -11.13
CA GLN A 30 7.96 9.62 -12.31
C GLN A 30 8.42 11.02 -11.84
N PRO A 31 9.73 11.34 -11.84
CA PRO A 31 10.20 12.61 -11.30
C PRO A 31 9.93 13.71 -12.33
N GLY A 32 9.04 14.65 -12.00
CA GLY A 32 8.83 15.87 -12.80
C GLY A 32 7.41 16.12 -13.31
N ARG A 33 6.43 15.27 -13.03
CA ARG A 33 5.02 15.61 -13.29
C ARG A 33 4.43 16.42 -12.13
N SER A 34 3.95 17.62 -12.42
CA SER A 34 3.17 18.39 -11.45
C SER A 34 1.86 17.64 -11.12
N PRO A 35 1.37 17.66 -9.87
CA PRO A 35 0.18 16.89 -9.46
C PRO A 35 -1.06 17.13 -10.33
N TRP A 36 -1.16 18.33 -10.93
CA TRP A 36 -2.27 18.75 -11.77
C TRP A 36 -2.18 18.20 -13.21
N SER A 37 -0.99 17.80 -13.68
CA SER A 37 -0.80 17.24 -15.03
C SER A 37 -1.34 15.80 -15.16
N CYS A 38 -1.35 15.03 -14.07
CA CYS A 38 -1.92 13.68 -14.05
C CYS A 38 -3.44 13.69 -14.27
N LEU A 39 -4.13 14.76 -13.86
CA LEU A 39 -5.57 14.89 -14.05
C LEU A 39 -5.94 14.86 -15.55
N GLY A 40 -5.12 15.49 -16.40
CA GLY A 40 -5.36 15.53 -17.85
C GLY A 40 -5.22 14.16 -18.51
N ASP A 41 -4.27 13.35 -18.06
CA ASP A 41 -4.02 12.02 -18.62
C ASP A 41 -5.07 11.00 -18.19
N VAL A 42 -5.59 11.10 -16.96
CA VAL A 42 -6.72 10.27 -16.48
C VAL A 42 -7.96 10.48 -17.35
N PHE A 43 -8.22 11.70 -17.82
CA PHE A 43 -9.32 11.97 -18.76
C PHE A 43 -8.98 11.61 -20.22
N ARG A 44 -7.70 11.43 -20.56
CA ARG A 44 -7.22 11.08 -21.90
C ARG A 44 -7.05 9.57 -22.07
N MET A 45 -8.02 8.80 -21.57
CA MET A 45 -8.09 7.36 -21.80
C MET A 45 -8.50 7.03 -23.25
N SER A 46 -7.93 5.94 -23.78
CA SER A 46 -8.39 5.35 -25.04
C SER A 46 -9.87 4.97 -24.96
N ALA A 47 -10.60 5.13 -26.07
CA ALA A 47 -12.05 4.93 -26.10
C ALA A 47 -12.46 3.50 -25.69
N LYS A 48 -11.63 2.50 -26.00
CA LYS A 48 -11.90 1.09 -25.69
C LYS A 48 -11.79 0.81 -24.19
N GLU A 49 -10.76 1.33 -23.55
CA GLU A 49 -10.48 1.21 -22.11
C GLU A 49 -11.54 1.96 -21.30
N SER A 50 -11.96 3.14 -21.77
CA SER A 50 -13.05 3.90 -21.17
C SER A 50 -14.35 3.10 -21.15
N TYR A 51 -14.67 2.43 -22.27
CA TYR A 51 -15.88 1.63 -22.39
C TYR A 51 -15.83 0.38 -21.50
N ARG A 52 -14.67 -0.31 -21.43
CA ARG A 52 -14.48 -1.46 -20.54
C ARG A 52 -14.66 -1.10 -19.07
N SER A 53 -14.07 0.01 -18.64
CA SER A 53 -14.17 0.50 -17.26
C SER A 53 -15.61 0.89 -16.89
N LEU A 54 -16.33 1.54 -17.81
CA LEU A 54 -17.74 1.86 -17.58
C LEU A 54 -18.65 0.65 -17.60
N LEU A 55 -18.40 -0.30 -18.49
CA LEU A 55 -19.20 -1.51 -18.59
C LEU A 55 -19.02 -2.38 -17.33
N SER A 56 -17.81 -2.49 -16.78
CA SER A 56 -17.60 -3.16 -15.50
C SER A 56 -18.27 -2.41 -14.35
N MET A 57 -18.27 -1.07 -14.35
CA MET A 57 -18.98 -0.25 -13.36
C MET A 57 -20.50 -0.45 -13.42
N VAL A 58 -21.10 -0.44 -14.61
CA VAL A 58 -22.55 -0.66 -14.80
C VAL A 58 -22.94 -2.08 -14.37
N ILE A 59 -22.14 -3.08 -14.74
CA ILE A 59 -22.35 -4.47 -14.29
C ILE A 59 -22.28 -4.57 -12.77
N GLY A 60 -21.27 -3.95 -12.15
CA GLY A 60 -21.12 -3.92 -10.70
C GLY A 60 -22.33 -3.29 -10.01
N LEU A 61 -22.87 -2.20 -10.56
CA LEU A 61 -24.06 -1.53 -10.02
C LEU A 61 -25.32 -2.37 -10.16
N ILE A 62 -25.48 -3.08 -11.29
CA ILE A 62 -26.59 -4.02 -11.50
C ILE A 62 -26.51 -5.18 -10.50
N LEU A 63 -25.33 -5.79 -10.32
CA LEU A 63 -25.14 -6.88 -9.35
C LEU A 63 -25.43 -6.40 -7.92
N ALA A 64 -24.97 -5.21 -7.54
CA ALA A 64 -25.27 -4.63 -6.25
C ALA A 64 -26.79 -4.38 -6.08
N ALA A 65 -27.47 -3.89 -7.12
CA ALA A 65 -28.92 -3.67 -7.07
C ALA A 65 -29.70 -4.97 -6.83
N LEU A 66 -29.24 -6.09 -7.41
CA LEU A 66 -29.83 -7.41 -7.18
C LEU A 66 -29.67 -7.89 -5.73
N VAL A 67 -28.49 -7.72 -5.14
CA VAL A 67 -28.21 -8.16 -3.76
C VAL A 67 -29.00 -7.32 -2.75
N PHE A 68 -29.02 -5.99 -2.92
CA PHE A 68 -29.70 -5.09 -2.01
C PHE A 68 -31.22 -4.95 -2.28
N ARG A 69 -31.74 -5.54 -3.37
CA ARG A 69 -33.14 -5.42 -3.86
C ARG A 69 -33.65 -3.97 -3.86
N ALA A 70 -32.74 -3.05 -4.16
CA ALA A 70 -32.93 -1.62 -4.08
C ALA A 70 -33.31 -1.06 -5.46
N GLU A 71 -34.59 -0.75 -5.67
CA GLU A 71 -35.10 -0.25 -6.96
C GLU A 71 -34.43 1.07 -7.38
N TRP A 72 -34.13 1.94 -6.42
CA TRP A 72 -33.41 3.21 -6.62
C TRP A 72 -32.01 3.03 -7.23
N LEU A 73 -31.32 1.93 -6.92
CA LEU A 73 -29.99 1.63 -7.44
C LEU A 73 -30.03 1.23 -8.92
N LEU A 74 -31.14 0.61 -9.34
CA LEU A 74 -31.37 0.18 -10.71
C LEU A 74 -31.65 1.36 -11.65
N TYR A 75 -32.40 2.36 -11.17
CA TYR A 75 -32.56 3.64 -11.87
C TYR A 75 -31.22 4.40 -12.02
N GLY A 76 -30.37 4.37 -10.99
CA GLY A 76 -29.02 4.94 -11.05
C GLY A 76 -28.14 4.26 -12.11
N ALA A 77 -28.18 2.92 -12.18
CA ALA A 77 -27.45 2.15 -13.19
C ALA A 77 -27.92 2.47 -14.61
N ALA A 78 -29.24 2.57 -14.81
CA ALA A 78 -29.81 2.96 -16.10
C ALA A 78 -29.43 4.41 -16.48
N ALA A 79 -29.50 5.34 -15.52
CA ALA A 79 -29.16 6.74 -15.74
C ALA A 79 -27.68 6.96 -16.10
N ILE A 80 -26.77 6.12 -15.60
CA ILE A 80 -25.33 6.22 -15.92
C ILE A 80 -25.00 5.42 -17.19
N GLY A 81 -25.61 4.25 -17.37
CA GLY A 81 -25.35 3.35 -18.49
C GLY A 81 -25.85 3.85 -19.84
N LEU A 82 -27.10 4.33 -19.93
CA LEU A 82 -27.69 4.82 -21.19
C LEU A 82 -26.86 5.93 -21.86
N PRO A 83 -26.52 7.03 -21.16
CA PRO A 83 -25.80 8.13 -21.78
C PRO A 83 -24.31 7.80 -22.03
N ALA A 84 -23.74 6.85 -21.28
CA ALA A 84 -22.39 6.35 -21.53
C ALA A 84 -22.27 5.57 -22.85
N VAL A 85 -23.31 4.81 -23.23
CA VAL A 85 -23.36 4.10 -24.52
C VAL A 85 -23.56 5.07 -25.68
N LEU A 86 -24.40 6.08 -25.50
CA LEU A 86 -24.73 7.05 -26.56
C LEU A 86 -23.58 8.02 -26.89
N SER A 87 -22.73 8.37 -25.92
CA SER A 87 -21.71 9.41 -26.10
C SER A 87 -20.33 8.99 -25.58
N PRO A 88 -19.32 8.84 -26.47
CA PRO A 88 -17.94 8.55 -26.05
C PRO A 88 -17.29 9.71 -25.29
N TRP A 89 -17.84 10.92 -25.41
CA TRP A 89 -17.38 12.08 -24.63
C TRP A 89 -17.82 11.96 -23.16
N LEU A 90 -19.08 11.61 -22.92
CA LEU A 90 -19.61 11.43 -21.57
C LEU A 90 -18.98 10.23 -20.88
N ALA A 91 -18.74 9.16 -21.65
CA ALA A 91 -18.05 7.97 -21.18
C ALA A 91 -16.66 8.30 -20.60
N ARG A 92 -15.84 9.04 -21.34
CA ARG A 92 -14.50 9.46 -20.86
C ARG A 92 -14.58 10.32 -19.60
N ARG A 93 -15.60 11.17 -19.48
CA ARG A 93 -15.75 12.03 -18.30
C ARG A 93 -16.12 11.25 -17.05
N LEU A 94 -17.04 10.31 -17.16
CA LEU A 94 -17.45 9.45 -16.05
C LEU A 94 -16.32 8.49 -15.63
N ALA A 95 -15.67 7.84 -16.61
CA ALA A 95 -14.54 6.95 -16.34
C ALA A 95 -13.36 7.70 -15.69
N GLY A 96 -13.03 8.90 -16.18
CA GLY A 96 -11.96 9.72 -15.61
C GLY A 96 -12.28 10.22 -14.19
N GLY A 97 -13.53 10.63 -13.94
CA GLY A 97 -13.96 11.02 -12.60
C GLY A 97 -13.89 9.87 -11.59
N LEU A 98 -14.26 8.66 -12.00
CA LEU A 98 -14.14 7.48 -11.14
C LEU A 98 -12.67 7.09 -10.89
N ALA A 99 -11.85 7.11 -11.94
CA ALA A 99 -10.42 6.82 -11.81
C ALA A 99 -9.74 7.78 -10.82
N TRP A 100 -10.10 9.07 -10.88
CA TRP A 100 -9.64 10.05 -9.91
C TRP A 100 -10.05 9.71 -8.47
N LEU A 101 -11.30 9.28 -8.26
CA LEU A 101 -11.75 8.81 -6.94
C LEU A 101 -10.93 7.61 -6.45
N HIS A 102 -10.65 6.65 -7.32
CA HIS A 102 -9.83 5.47 -6.97
C HIS A 102 -8.38 5.84 -6.63
N GLU A 103 -7.77 6.76 -7.37
CA GLU A 103 -6.41 7.23 -7.06
C GLU A 103 -6.34 7.89 -5.67
N GLN A 104 -7.34 8.71 -5.35
CA GLN A 104 -7.40 9.39 -4.05
C GLN A 104 -7.68 8.40 -2.92
N ALA A 105 -8.56 7.42 -3.14
CA ALA A 105 -8.82 6.34 -2.18
C ALA A 105 -7.57 5.47 -1.97
N GLY A 106 -6.83 5.14 -3.03
CA GLY A 106 -5.61 4.34 -2.97
C GLY A 106 -4.50 4.97 -2.14
N LYS A 107 -4.31 6.30 -2.25
CA LYS A 107 -3.31 7.03 -1.45
C LYS A 107 -3.58 6.93 0.05
N GLY A 108 -4.84 7.06 0.47
CA GLY A 108 -5.23 6.91 1.88
C GLY A 108 -5.15 5.45 2.34
N LEU A 109 -5.53 4.52 1.46
CA LEU A 109 -5.54 3.09 1.78
C LEU A 109 -4.14 2.52 2.03
N ASN A 110 -3.09 2.98 1.33
CA ASN A 110 -1.74 2.47 1.55
C ASN A 110 -1.26 2.70 2.99
N LEU A 111 -1.47 3.91 3.53
CA LEU A 111 -1.12 4.23 4.91
C LEU A 111 -2.00 3.44 5.90
N LEU A 112 -3.29 3.29 5.57
CA LEU A 112 -4.21 2.50 6.37
C LEU A 112 -3.82 1.01 6.38
N LEU A 113 -3.39 0.46 5.24
CA LEU A 113 -2.99 -0.93 5.08
C LEU A 113 -1.75 -1.23 5.92
N LEU A 114 -0.74 -0.34 5.86
CA LEU A 114 0.47 -0.48 6.66
C LEU A 114 0.17 -0.42 8.18
N SER A 115 -0.65 0.55 8.58
CA SER A 115 -1.12 0.69 9.97
C SER A 115 -1.93 -0.53 10.43
N LEU A 116 -2.83 -1.03 9.59
CA LEU A 116 -3.67 -2.18 9.88
C LEU A 116 -2.84 -3.45 10.05
N VAL A 117 -1.87 -3.70 9.17
CA VAL A 117 -0.96 -4.85 9.29
C VAL A 117 -0.16 -4.77 10.58
N TYR A 118 0.37 -3.58 10.91
CA TYR A 118 1.07 -3.37 12.18
C TYR A 118 0.15 -3.65 13.39
N LEU A 119 -1.09 -3.17 13.35
CA LEU A 119 -2.04 -3.34 14.45
C LEU A 119 -2.52 -4.80 14.59
N VAL A 120 -2.73 -5.51 13.50
CA VAL A 120 -3.22 -6.90 13.51
C VAL A 120 -2.10 -7.89 13.84
N VAL A 121 -0.86 -7.62 13.43
CA VAL A 121 0.26 -8.55 13.64
C VAL A 121 1.06 -8.19 14.88
N LEU A 122 1.54 -6.95 14.99
CA LEU A 122 2.49 -6.56 16.02
C LEU A 122 1.83 -6.30 17.38
N LEU A 123 0.61 -5.77 17.38
CA LEU A 123 -0.11 -5.47 18.63
C LEU A 123 -0.42 -6.74 19.45
N PRO A 124 -1.02 -7.82 18.89
CA PRO A 124 -1.25 -9.02 19.68
C PRO A 124 0.05 -9.75 20.03
N LEU A 125 1.07 -9.66 19.17
CA LEU A 125 2.37 -10.26 19.45
C LEU A 125 3.07 -9.59 20.64
N SER A 126 3.05 -8.25 20.71
CA SER A 126 3.62 -7.48 21.81
C SER A 126 2.82 -7.66 23.11
N LEU A 127 1.49 -7.70 23.05
CA LEU A 127 0.63 -7.98 24.20
C LEU A 127 0.84 -9.42 24.70
N GLY A 128 0.96 -10.38 23.79
CA GLY A 128 1.30 -11.76 24.09
C GLY A 128 2.64 -11.83 24.81
N TYR A 129 3.70 -11.24 24.24
CA TYR A 129 5.01 -11.20 24.89
C TYR A 129 4.96 -10.52 26.26
N ARG A 130 4.20 -9.42 26.42
CA ARG A 130 4.07 -8.74 27.71
C ARG A 130 3.32 -9.57 28.76
N LEU A 131 2.34 -10.38 28.35
CA LEU A 131 1.59 -11.25 29.25
C LEU A 131 2.40 -12.51 29.64
N PHE A 132 3.14 -13.09 28.70
CA PHE A 132 3.98 -14.27 28.94
C PHE A 132 5.32 -13.94 29.62
N SER A 133 5.98 -12.83 29.26
CA SER A 133 7.26 -12.41 29.86
C SER A 133 7.13 -11.75 31.22
N ARG A 134 5.92 -11.38 31.66
CA ARG A 134 5.66 -10.92 33.04
C ARG A 134 6.06 -11.95 34.11
N ARG A 135 6.13 -13.24 33.77
CA ARG A 135 6.62 -14.30 34.68
C ARG A 135 8.13 -14.54 34.63
N ARG A 136 8.86 -13.90 33.69
CA ARG A 136 10.32 -13.98 33.51
C ARG A 136 10.94 -12.58 33.52
N SER A 137 10.57 -11.75 34.49
CA SER A 137 11.45 -10.65 34.87
C SER A 137 12.58 -11.24 35.72
N PRO A 138 13.85 -11.22 35.27
CA PRO A 138 14.98 -11.49 36.16
C PRO A 138 15.15 -10.38 37.23
N PHE A 139 14.35 -9.31 37.18
CA PHE A 139 14.39 -8.15 38.07
C PHE A 139 13.23 -8.14 39.08
N GLY A 140 12.60 -9.29 39.32
CA GLY A 140 11.30 -9.42 39.99
C GLY A 140 11.30 -10.05 41.38
N SER A 141 12.44 -10.22 42.06
CA SER A 141 12.43 -10.41 43.51
C SER A 141 12.21 -9.04 44.16
N ARG A 142 11.12 -8.91 44.92
CA ARG A 142 10.58 -7.68 45.52
C ARG A 142 11.47 -6.98 46.57
N GLU A 143 12.78 -7.23 46.57
CA GLU A 143 13.72 -6.79 47.63
C GLU A 143 14.94 -6.01 47.12
N ALA A 144 14.99 -5.63 45.84
CA ALA A 144 16.10 -4.86 45.30
C ALA A 144 15.73 -3.38 45.10
N ASP A 145 16.24 -2.52 45.99
CA ASP A 145 16.07 -1.06 46.01
C ASP A 145 16.75 -0.35 44.82
N SER A 146 17.62 -1.06 44.08
CA SER A 146 18.24 -0.54 42.88
C SER A 146 18.54 -1.64 41.85
N TYR A 147 18.62 -1.27 40.58
CA TYR A 147 19.09 -2.14 39.48
C TYR A 147 20.56 -2.54 39.61
N TYR A 148 21.29 -1.94 40.55
CA TYR A 148 22.71 -2.19 40.77
C TYR A 148 22.88 -3.28 41.82
N VAL A 149 23.58 -4.35 41.46
CA VAL A 149 24.09 -5.32 42.42
C VAL A 149 25.45 -4.80 42.91
N LEU A 150 25.56 -4.51 44.21
CA LEU A 150 26.84 -4.19 44.84
C LEU A 150 27.75 -5.43 44.75
N ARG A 151 28.76 -5.35 43.88
CA ARG A 151 29.81 -6.38 43.74
C ARG A 151 30.98 -5.99 44.62
N GLU A 152 31.08 -6.59 45.79
CA GLU A 152 32.31 -6.53 46.61
C GLU A 152 33.34 -7.54 46.08
N HIS A 153 33.90 -7.28 44.90
CA HIS A 153 34.99 -8.10 44.36
C HIS A 153 36.34 -7.41 44.60
N ARG A 154 37.26 -8.10 45.28
CA ARG A 154 38.60 -7.59 45.57
C ARG A 154 39.50 -7.88 44.36
N TYR A 155 39.74 -6.86 43.55
CA TYR A 155 40.50 -7.00 42.30
C TYR A 155 41.86 -7.65 42.52
N THR A 156 42.13 -8.70 41.76
CA THR A 156 43.42 -9.39 41.74
C THR A 156 44.16 -9.09 40.43
N ALA A 157 45.49 -9.22 40.42
CA ALA A 157 46.29 -9.00 39.21
C ALA A 157 45.90 -9.91 38.02
N ALA A 158 45.24 -11.06 38.30
CA ALA A 158 44.74 -11.96 37.28
C ALA A 158 43.53 -11.38 36.52
N ASP A 159 42.70 -10.56 37.18
CA ASP A 159 41.51 -9.95 36.55
C ASP A 159 41.89 -8.87 35.52
N LEU A 160 43.09 -8.28 35.61
CA LEU A 160 43.56 -7.29 34.64
C LEU A 160 44.08 -7.92 33.34
N ARG A 161 44.20 -9.26 33.24
CA ARG A 161 44.64 -9.90 31.99
C ARG A 161 43.59 -9.83 30.88
N ARG A 162 42.30 -9.71 31.21
CA ARG A 162 41.19 -9.55 30.26
C ARG A 162 40.11 -8.63 30.86
N PRO A 163 40.22 -7.32 30.66
CA PRO A 163 39.31 -6.33 31.26
C PRO A 163 37.94 -6.19 30.55
N TRP A 164 37.66 -6.99 29.51
CA TRP A 164 36.40 -7.00 28.74
C TRP A 164 35.63 -8.30 28.99
#